data_AF-A0A5C4X6H3-F1
#
_entry.id   AF-A0A5C4X6H3-F1
#
_cell.length_a   1.000
_cell.length_b   1.000
_cell.length_c   1.000
_cell.angle_alpha   90.00
_cell.angle_beta   90.00
_cell.angle_gamma   90.00
#
_symmetry.space_group_name_H-M   'P 1'
#
loop_
_entity.id
_entity.type
_entity.pdbx_description
1 polymer ?
#
loop_
_entity_poly.entity_id
_entity_poly.type
_entity_poly.pdbx_seq_one_letter_code
_entity_poly.pdbx_strand_id
1 'polypeptide(L)'
;MLNLSNRIAKSAKVCNDRYTEFLAADREFDRAFAQAYLDYEGPQAEKRYAADKATMTEREARDVADAAHRYADRLSKALQSELMAYQSLNKSILAQFQVAGVGDR
;
A
#
# COMPACT_ATOMS: atom_id res chain seq x y z
N MET A 1 21.75 -0.55 10.43
CA MET A 1 21.48 -0.71 8.97
C MET A 1 20.86 -2.07 8.61
N LEU A 2 21.42 -3.21 9.06
CA LEU A 2 20.92 -4.55 8.69
C LEU A 2 19.41 -4.75 8.97
N ASN A 3 18.91 -4.21 10.09
CA ASN A 3 17.49 -4.28 10.46
C ASN A 3 16.58 -3.52 9.47
N LEU A 4 17.01 -2.35 8.99
CA LEU A 4 16.24 -1.53 8.06
C LEU A 4 16.18 -2.18 6.67
N SER A 5 17.31 -2.72 6.18
CA SER A 5 17.36 -3.50 4.94
C SER A 5 16.45 -4.73 4.99
N ASN A 6 16.43 -5.45 6.11
CA ASN A 6 15.51 -6.59 6.31
C ASN A 6 14.04 -6.15 6.33
N ARG A 7 13.72 -4.98 6.89
CA ARG A 7 12.36 -4.42 6.88
C ARG A 7 11.93 -4.01 5.47
N ILE A 8 12.82 -3.44 4.67
CA ILE A 8 12.56 -3.09 3.26
C ILE A 8 12.36 -4.36 2.40
N ALA A 9 13.17 -5.40 2.62
CA ALA A 9 12.97 -6.67 1.91
C ALA A 9 11.61 -7.29 2.23
N LYS A 10 11.16 -7.20 3.49
CA LYS A 10 9.83 -7.65 3.91
C LYS A 10 8.70 -6.76 3.39
N SER A 11 8.92 -5.45 3.20
CA SER A 11 7.87 -4.54 2.75
C SER A 11 7.38 -4.86 1.34
N ALA A 12 8.27 -5.31 0.45
CA ALA A 12 7.87 -5.75 -0.90
C ALA A 12 6.84 -6.88 -0.87
N LYS A 13 7.07 -7.90 -0.03
CA LYS A 13 6.11 -9.00 0.16
C LYS A 13 4.80 -8.50 0.75
N VAL A 14 4.85 -7.68 1.81
CA VAL A 14 3.64 -7.15 2.45
C VAL A 14 2.82 -6.30 1.47
N CYS A 15 3.46 -5.43 0.70
CA CYS A 15 2.76 -4.63 -0.32
C CYS A 15 2.07 -5.50 -1.36
N ASN A 16 2.74 -6.55 -1.84
CA ASN A 16 2.16 -7.49 -2.80
C ASN A 16 0.97 -8.25 -2.20
N ASP A 17 1.13 -8.80 -0.99
CA ASP A 17 0.06 -9.56 -0.32
C ASP A 17 -1.20 -8.68 -0.14
N ARG A 18 -1.04 -7.44 0.35
CA ARG A 18 -2.16 -6.49 0.48
C ARG A 18 -2.76 -6.06 -0.85
N TYR A 19 -1.94 -5.94 -1.89
CA TYR A 19 -2.45 -5.63 -3.23
C TYR A 19 -3.28 -6.79 -3.80
N THR A 20 -2.83 -8.03 -3.60
CA THR A 20 -3.59 -9.21 -4.02
C THR A 20 -4.91 -9.35 -3.26
N GLU A 21 -4.92 -9.06 -1.96
CA GLU A 21 -6.14 -9.01 -1.13
C GLU A 21 -7.12 -7.95 -1.64
N PHE A 22 -6.62 -6.74 -1.95
CA PHE A 22 -7.43 -5.68 -2.54
C PHE A 22 -8.05 -6.10 -3.88
N LEU A 23 -7.26 -6.68 -4.79
CA LEU A 23 -7.79 -7.15 -6.08
C LEU A 23 -8.82 -8.28 -5.92
N ALA A 24 -8.68 -9.12 -4.89
CA ALA A 24 -9.67 -10.15 -4.61
C ALA A 24 -10.98 -9.54 -4.11
N ALA A 25 -10.91 -8.59 -3.18
CA ALA A 25 -12.08 -7.89 -2.65
C ALA A 25 -12.79 -7.02 -3.72
N ASP A 26 -12.02 -6.37 -4.59
CA ASP A 26 -12.55 -5.58 -5.70
C ASP A 26 -13.36 -6.44 -6.69
N ARG A 27 -12.82 -7.59 -7.07
CA ARG A 27 -13.54 -8.55 -7.94
C ARG A 27 -14.77 -9.15 -7.26
N GLU A 28 -14.74 -9.35 -5.94
CA GLU A 28 -15.91 -9.83 -5.19
C GLU A 28 -17.01 -8.78 -5.20
N PHE A 29 -16.67 -7.52 -4.92
CA PHE A 29 -17.60 -6.41 -5.00
C PHE A 29 -18.22 -6.28 -6.40
N ASP A 30 -17.41 -6.33 -7.47
CA ASP A 30 -17.91 -6.24 -8.84
C ASP A 30 -18.90 -7.36 -9.18
N ARG A 31 -18.59 -8.61 -8.77
CA ARG A 31 -19.48 -9.74 -8.96
C ARG A 31 -20.79 -9.58 -8.19
N ALA A 32 -20.70 -9.26 -6.90
CA ALA A 32 -21.86 -9.07 -6.04
C ALA A 32 -22.75 -7.93 -6.56
N PHE A 33 -22.14 -6.84 -7.03
CA PHE A 33 -22.86 -5.68 -7.54
C PHE A 33 -23.58 -6.01 -8.84
N ALA A 34 -22.89 -6.66 -9.77
CA ALA A 34 -23.49 -7.10 -11.03
C ALA A 34 -24.66 -8.07 -10.78
N GLN A 35 -24.49 -9.02 -9.86
CA GLN A 35 -25.54 -9.97 -9.48
C GLN A 35 -26.75 -9.25 -8.88
N ALA A 36 -26.53 -8.39 -7.87
CA ALA A 36 -27.60 -7.64 -7.22
C ALA A 36 -28.33 -6.69 -8.19
N TYR A 37 -27.62 -6.13 -9.17
CA TYR A 37 -28.21 -5.28 -10.20
C TYR A 37 -29.11 -6.06 -11.16
N LEU A 38 -28.70 -7.27 -11.55
CA LEU A 38 -29.46 -8.12 -12.47
C LEU A 38 -30.67 -8.76 -11.78
N ASP A 39 -30.55 -9.14 -10.52
CA ASP A 39 -31.61 -9.83 -9.75
C ASP A 39 -32.75 -8.90 -9.32
N TYR A 40 -32.54 -7.58 -9.32
CA TYR A 40 -33.60 -6.65 -8.93
C TYR A 40 -34.68 -6.53 -10.01
N GLU A 41 -35.93 -6.84 -9.65
CA GLU A 41 -37.08 -6.87 -10.56
C GLU A 41 -37.78 -5.51 -10.77
N GLY A 42 -37.44 -4.49 -9.98
CA GLY A 42 -38.08 -3.17 -10.05
C GLY A 42 -37.57 -2.25 -11.16
N PRO A 43 -38.01 -0.97 -11.16
CA PRO A 43 -37.65 0.01 -12.19
C PRO A 43 -36.14 0.17 -12.36
N GLN A 44 -35.71 0.44 -13.60
CA GLN A 44 -34.28 0.61 -13.94
C GLN A 44 -33.59 1.69 -13.09
N ALA A 45 -34.32 2.75 -12.72
CA ALA A 45 -33.82 3.82 -11.87
C ALA A 45 -33.52 3.34 -10.43
N GLU A 46 -34.24 2.33 -9.94
CA GLU A 46 -34.09 1.80 -8.59
C GLU A 46 -33.07 0.66 -8.51
N LYS A 47 -32.82 -0.07 -9.61
CA LYS A 47 -31.85 -1.18 -9.69
C LYS A 47 -30.48 -0.80 -9.14
N ARG A 48 -29.98 0.37 -9.51
CA ARG A 48 -28.66 0.83 -9.07
C ARG A 48 -28.62 1.04 -7.55
N TYR A 49 -29.62 1.72 -7.00
CA TYR A 49 -29.69 1.96 -5.55
C TYR A 49 -29.89 0.65 -4.78
N ALA A 50 -30.65 -0.29 -5.32
CA ALA A 50 -30.82 -1.61 -4.72
C ALA A 50 -29.50 -2.40 -4.71
N ALA A 51 -28.76 -2.41 -5.82
CA ALA A 51 -27.45 -3.05 -5.91
C ALA A 51 -26.42 -2.39 -4.98
N ASP A 52 -26.37 -1.06 -4.94
CA ASP A 52 -25.50 -0.32 -4.02
C ASP A 52 -25.81 -0.67 -2.56
N LYS A 53 -27.10 -0.72 -2.18
CA LYS A 53 -27.52 -1.08 -0.82
C LYS A 53 -27.21 -2.53 -0.48
N ALA A 54 -27.41 -3.45 -1.43
CA ALA A 54 -27.17 -4.87 -1.24
C ALA A 54 -25.69 -5.21 -1.11
N THR A 55 -24.79 -4.41 -1.68
CA THR A 55 -23.34 -4.66 -1.73
C THR A 55 -22.50 -3.79 -0.81
N MET A 56 -23.14 -3.16 0.18
CA MET A 56 -22.45 -2.29 1.14
C MET A 56 -21.32 -3.03 1.87
N THR A 57 -21.52 -4.29 2.25
CA THR A 57 -20.52 -5.09 2.98
C THR A 57 -19.29 -5.39 2.12
N GLU A 58 -19.49 -5.77 0.86
CA GLU A 58 -18.41 -6.04 -0.10
C GLU A 58 -17.65 -4.76 -0.43
N ARG A 59 -18.36 -3.63 -0.55
CA ARG A 59 -17.74 -2.31 -0.72
C ARG A 59 -16.86 -1.94 0.47
N GLU A 60 -17.37 -2.10 1.69
CA GLU A 60 -16.60 -1.84 2.92
C GLU A 60 -15.35 -2.72 2.99
N ALA A 61 -15.47 -4.02 2.67
CA ALA A 61 -14.34 -4.94 2.64
C ALA A 61 -13.28 -4.51 1.62
N ARG A 62 -13.70 -4.10 0.42
CA ARG A 62 -12.80 -3.56 -0.60
C ARG A 62 -12.10 -2.29 -0.12
N ASP A 63 -12.84 -1.35 0.47
CA ASP A 63 -12.29 -0.06 0.90
C ASP A 63 -11.27 -0.24 2.04
N VAL A 64 -11.51 -1.20 2.95
CA VAL A 64 -10.52 -1.61 3.97
C VAL A 64 -9.27 -2.20 3.33
N ALA A 65 -9.41 -3.07 2.33
CA ALA A 65 -8.28 -3.67 1.63
C ALA A 65 -7.46 -2.62 0.84
N ASP A 66 -8.11 -1.65 0.18
CA ASP A 66 -7.44 -0.53 -0.49
C ASP A 66 -6.66 0.33 0.52
N ALA A 67 -7.30 0.71 1.62
CA ALA A 67 -6.64 1.48 2.68
C ALA A 67 -5.40 0.76 3.23
N ALA A 68 -5.51 -0.55 3.45
CA ALA A 68 -4.42 -1.40 3.90
C ALA A 68 -3.26 -1.47 2.87
N HIS A 69 -3.57 -1.63 1.58
CA HIS A 69 -2.58 -1.63 0.52
C HIS A 69 -1.87 -0.27 0.42
N ARG A 70 -2.61 0.85 0.39
CA ARG A 70 -2.04 2.20 0.34
C ARG A 70 -1.17 2.51 1.54
N TYR A 71 -1.55 2.06 2.73
CA TYR A 71 -0.74 2.20 3.92
C TYR A 71 0.59 1.45 3.79
N ALA A 72 0.55 0.19 3.33
CA ALA A 72 1.75 -0.62 3.12
C ALA A 72 2.72 0.03 2.11
N ASP A 73 2.20 0.56 1.00
CA ASP A 73 2.99 1.27 -0.01
C ASP A 73 3.68 2.53 0.57
N ARG A 74 2.92 3.37 1.29
CA ARG A 74 3.47 4.56 1.96
C ARG A 74 4.54 4.21 2.99
N LEU A 75 4.32 3.16 3.78
CA LEU A 75 5.29 2.69 4.76
C LEU A 75 6.58 2.21 4.08
N SER A 76 6.47 1.45 2.98
CA SER A 76 7.62 1.00 2.20
C SER A 76 8.46 2.18 1.71
N LYS A 77 7.80 3.22 1.16
CA LYS A 77 8.46 4.45 0.71
C LYS A 77 9.14 5.20 1.87
N ALA A 78 8.49 5.29 3.02
CA ALA A 78 9.08 5.92 4.20
C ALA A 78 10.35 5.20 4.67
N LEU A 79 10.35 3.87 4.69
CA LEU A 79 11.53 3.06 5.05
C LEU A 79 12.69 3.25 4.07
N GLN A 80 12.40 3.37 2.77
CA GLN A 80 13.42 3.67 1.77
C GLN A 80 14.03 5.06 1.98
N SER A 81 13.20 6.08 2.24
CA SER A 81 13.68 7.43 2.56
C SER A 81 14.55 7.46 3.82
N GLU A 82 14.17 6.71 4.86
CA GLU A 82 14.96 6.56 6.08
C GLU A 82 16.34 5.94 5.80
N LEU A 83 16.39 4.91 4.95
CA LEU A 83 17.67 4.30 4.55
C LEU A 83 18.57 5.30 3.80
N MET A 84 17.99 6.07 2.88
CA MET A 84 18.74 7.08 2.12
C MET A 84 19.27 8.19 3.04
N ALA A 85 18.49 8.61 4.04
CA ALA A 85 18.93 9.58 5.04
C ALA A 85 20.14 9.06 5.85
N TYR A 86 20.09 7.81 6.33
CA TYR A 86 21.22 7.21 7.05
C TYR A 86 22.47 7.06 6.17
N GLN A 87 22.30 6.66 4.90
CA GLN A 87 23.41 6.57 3.96
C GLN A 87 24.05 7.94 3.69
N SER A 88 23.24 9.00 3.60
CA SER A 88 23.72 10.37 3.44
C SER A 88 24.52 10.84 4.66
N LEU A 89 24.00 10.63 5.86
CA LEU A 89 24.70 10.96 7.12
C LEU A 89 26.05 10.24 7.23
N ASN A 90 26.09 8.94 6.93
CA ASN A 90 27.35 8.19 6.95
C ASN A 90 28.37 8.73 5.95
N LYS A 91 27.95 9.11 4.73
CA LYS A 91 28.84 9.73 3.74
C LYS A 91 29.40 11.05 4.25
N SER A 92 28.56 11.88 4.89
CA SER A 92 29.00 13.15 5.49
C SER A 92 30.05 12.94 6.58
N ILE A 93 29.82 11.98 7.49
CA ILE A 93 30.77 11.65 8.56
C ILE A 93 32.11 11.17 7.98
N LEU A 94 32.08 10.26 7.01
CA LEU A 94 33.30 9.77 6.36
C LEU A 94 34.07 10.91 5.66
N ALA A 95 33.37 11.83 5.00
CA ALA A 95 34.00 12.99 4.37
C ALA A 95 34.70 13.91 5.38
N GLN A 96 34.11 14.13 6.57
CA GLN A 96 34.72 14.92 7.64
C GLN A 96 36.04 14.30 8.13
N PHE A 97 36.07 12.97 8.33
CA PHE A 97 37.29 12.27 8.73
C PHE A 97 38.36 12.23 7.63
N GLN A 98 37.96 12.19 6.36
CA GLN A 98 38.92 12.27 5.25
C GLN A 98 39.58 13.64 5.14
N VAL A 99 38.85 14.74 5.37
CA VAL A 99 39.43 16.10 5.37
C VAL A 99 40.42 16.29 6.53
N ALA A 100 40.12 15.73 7.71
CA ALA A 100 41.00 15.80 8.88
C ALA A 100 42.35 15.06 8.69
N GLY A 101 42.42 14.06 7.81
CA GLY A 101 43.65 13.30 7.52
C GLY A 101 44.51 13.84 6.38
N VAL A 102 44.07 14.90 5.68
CA VAL A 102 44.79 15.49 4.53
C VAL A 102 45.49 16.81 4.89
N GLY A 103 45.22 17.38 6.06
CA GLY A 103 45.79 18.66 6.51
C GLY A 103 47.21 18.61 7.09
N ASP A 104 47.84 17.44 7.18
CA ASP A 104 49.18 17.25 7.76
C ASP A 104 50.14 16.68 6.70
N ARG A 105 50.41 17.45 5.64
CA ARG A 105 51.47 17.23 4.66
C ARG A 105 52.01 18.56 4.13
#